data_AF-A0A7V3HAL2-F1
#
_entry.id   AF-A0A7V3HAL2-F1
#
_cell.length_a   1.000
_cell.length_b   1.000
_cell.length_c   1.000
_cell.angle_alpha   90.00
_cell.angle_beta   90.00
_cell.angle_gamma   90.00
#
_symmetry.space_group_name_H-M   'P 1'
#
loop_
_entity.id
_entity.type
_entity.pdbx_description
1 polymer ?
#
loop_
_entity_poly.entity_id
_entity_poly.type
_entity_poly.pdbx_seq_one_letter_code
_entity_poly.pdbx_strand_id
1 'polypeptide(L)'
;MPANIADVARAMIARGVEKTDLDYTLGLAMTSSAAREQGLQIPLVKLLIEAGATPSPDDMGGVLGHGETEIVEYLVSAGMTMTAPIAAALGRTDALPDLLKSASQREIDEALDLAVINNRIDAVRMALAAGANPDRASSQHGHSQPLHQAALHDNVELLELLIAHGARLDAVDELWGGTPLGWAMHAGAKSPKVIAYLQERMNG
;
A
#
# COMPACT_ATOMS: atom_id res chain seq x y z
N MET A 1 -3.69 -20.45 -8.52
CA MET A 1 -4.99 -20.49 -9.24
C MET A 1 -4.88 -21.47 -10.40
N PRO A 2 -6.00 -22.00 -10.93
CA PRO A 2 -5.93 -22.80 -12.14
C PRO A 2 -5.54 -21.92 -13.34
N ALA A 3 -4.67 -22.44 -14.21
CA ALA A 3 -4.10 -21.65 -15.32
C ALA A 3 -5.15 -21.15 -16.33
N ASN A 4 -6.32 -21.80 -16.39
CA ASN A 4 -7.45 -21.44 -17.25
C ASN A 4 -8.47 -20.50 -16.59
N ILE A 5 -8.15 -19.87 -15.45
CA ILE A 5 -9.11 -19.04 -14.72
C ILE A 5 -9.65 -17.88 -15.55
N ALA A 6 -8.84 -17.30 -16.44
CA ALA A 6 -9.28 -16.26 -17.38
C ALA A 6 -10.31 -16.80 -18.38
N ASP A 7 -10.14 -18.03 -18.86
CA ASP A 7 -11.10 -18.66 -19.79
C ASP A 7 -12.42 -18.99 -19.07
N VAL A 8 -12.33 -19.47 -17.83
CA VAL A 8 -13.51 -19.71 -16.98
C VAL A 8 -14.26 -18.41 -16.72
N ALA A 9 -13.55 -17.36 -16.32
CA ALA A 9 -14.14 -16.03 -16.11
C ALA A 9 -14.84 -15.52 -17.38
N ARG A 10 -14.19 -15.65 -18.55
CA ARG A 10 -14.77 -15.26 -19.85
C ARG A 10 -16.06 -16.03 -20.15
N ALA A 11 -16.08 -17.34 -19.88
CA ALA A 11 -17.26 -18.18 -20.09
C ALA A 11 -18.41 -17.85 -19.13
N MET A 12 -18.12 -17.40 -17.90
CA MET A 12 -19.12 -16.95 -16.94
C MET A 12 -19.68 -15.57 -17.32
N ILE A 13 -18.82 -14.62 -17.68
CA ILE A 13 -19.23 -13.28 -18.16
C ILE A 13 -20.17 -13.39 -19.36
N ALA A 14 -19.86 -14.29 -20.30
CA ALA A 14 -20.70 -14.53 -21.49
C ALA A 14 -22.12 -15.04 -21.15
N ARG A 15 -22.34 -15.57 -19.95
CA ARG A 15 -23.66 -16.01 -19.46
C ARG A 15 -24.46 -14.90 -18.77
N GLY A 16 -23.90 -13.70 -18.64
CA GLY A 16 -24.48 -12.57 -17.94
C GLY A 16 -24.06 -12.55 -16.48
N VAL A 17 -23.42 -11.46 -16.07
CA VAL A 17 -23.00 -11.18 -14.69
C VAL A 17 -23.35 -9.73 -14.39
N GLU A 18 -23.89 -9.45 -13.21
CA GLU A 18 -24.24 -8.09 -12.80
C GLU A 18 -22.98 -7.25 -12.62
N LYS A 19 -23.05 -5.94 -12.92
CA LYS A 19 -21.89 -5.04 -12.79
C LYS A 19 -21.29 -5.05 -11.38
N THR A 20 -22.15 -5.13 -10.35
CA THR A 20 -21.71 -5.16 -8.95
C THR A 20 -20.82 -6.38 -8.65
N ASP A 21 -21.14 -7.53 -9.25
CA ASP A 21 -20.35 -8.75 -9.07
C ASP A 21 -19.02 -8.65 -9.83
N LEU A 22 -19.01 -7.97 -10.98
CA LEU A 22 -17.79 -7.67 -11.73
C LEU A 22 -16.88 -6.71 -10.96
N ASP A 23 -17.41 -5.62 -10.40
CA ASP A 23 -16.65 -4.66 -9.62
C ASP A 23 -16.06 -5.31 -8.35
N TYR A 24 -16.84 -6.13 -7.66
CA TYR A 24 -16.35 -6.91 -6.52
C TYR A 24 -15.23 -7.89 -6.92
N THR A 25 -15.42 -8.62 -8.02
CA THR A 25 -14.41 -9.55 -8.54
C THR A 25 -13.14 -8.82 -8.98
N LEU A 26 -13.28 -7.61 -9.55
CA LEU A 26 -12.16 -6.76 -9.91
C LEU A 26 -11.32 -6.40 -8.68
N GLY A 27 -11.95 -5.99 -7.57
CA GLY A 27 -11.26 -5.73 -6.29
C GLY A 27 -10.45 -6.93 -5.79
N LEU A 28 -11.04 -8.12 -5.82
CA LEU A 28 -10.34 -9.36 -5.43
C LEU A 28 -9.19 -9.71 -6.37
N ALA A 29 -9.38 -9.52 -7.69
CA ALA A 29 -8.35 -9.80 -8.68
C ALA A 29 -7.15 -8.85 -8.50
N MET A 30 -7.39 -7.57 -8.27
CA MET A 30 -6.34 -6.56 -8.09
C MET A 30 -5.49 -6.82 -6.85
N THR A 31 -6.07 -7.28 -5.75
CA THR A 31 -5.33 -7.56 -4.49
C THR A 31 -4.68 -8.96 -4.44
N SER A 32 -4.83 -9.78 -5.48
CA SER A 32 -4.37 -11.18 -5.46
C SER A 32 -2.90 -11.34 -5.85
N SER A 33 -2.02 -11.45 -4.84
CA SER A 33 -0.60 -11.81 -5.05
C SER A 33 -0.42 -13.15 -5.76
N ALA A 34 -1.27 -14.14 -5.45
CA ALA A 34 -1.25 -15.44 -6.10
C ALA A 34 -1.58 -15.36 -7.60
N ALA A 35 -2.42 -14.41 -8.02
CA ALA A 35 -2.68 -14.13 -9.43
C ALA A 35 -1.47 -13.47 -10.10
N ARG A 36 -0.83 -12.51 -9.41
CA ARG A 36 0.36 -11.81 -9.91
C ARG A 36 1.53 -12.78 -10.10
N GLU A 37 1.82 -13.62 -9.11
CA GLU A 37 2.92 -14.59 -9.15
C GLU A 37 2.78 -15.62 -10.29
N GLN A 38 1.56 -15.84 -10.77
CA GLN A 38 1.27 -16.70 -11.93
C GLN A 38 1.18 -15.93 -13.26
N GLY A 39 1.39 -14.61 -13.25
CA GLY A 39 1.26 -13.75 -14.43
C GLY A 39 -0.18 -13.56 -14.92
N LEU A 40 -1.17 -13.84 -14.07
CA LEU A 40 -2.60 -13.86 -14.44
C LEU A 40 -3.37 -12.62 -13.97
N GLN A 41 -2.80 -11.81 -13.07
CA GLN A 41 -3.48 -10.64 -12.49
C GLN A 41 -3.90 -9.62 -13.55
N ILE A 42 -2.94 -9.07 -14.32
CA ILE A 42 -3.24 -8.08 -15.37
C ILE A 42 -4.20 -8.65 -16.43
N PRO A 43 -3.99 -9.87 -16.98
CA PRO A 43 -4.95 -10.47 -17.91
C PRO A 43 -6.38 -10.59 -17.36
N LEU A 44 -6.52 -10.98 -16.09
CA LEU A 44 -7.83 -11.11 -15.44
C LEU A 44 -8.48 -9.73 -15.23
N VAL A 45 -7.73 -8.74 -14.75
CA VAL A 45 -8.23 -7.37 -14.57
C VAL A 45 -8.67 -6.77 -15.91
N LYS A 46 -7.88 -6.94 -16.99
CA LYS A 46 -8.26 -6.52 -18.35
C LYS A 46 -9.59 -7.11 -18.77
N LEU A 47 -9.76 -8.42 -18.60
CA LEU A 47 -10.99 -9.12 -18.94
C LEU A 47 -12.21 -8.55 -18.18
N LEU A 48 -12.05 -8.27 -16.89
CA LEU A 48 -13.13 -7.72 -16.06
C LEU A 48 -13.51 -6.29 -16.50
N ILE A 49 -12.52 -5.46 -16.84
CA ILE A 49 -12.75 -4.11 -17.38
C ILE A 49 -13.46 -4.17 -18.74
N GLU A 50 -13.03 -5.07 -19.64
CA GLU A 50 -13.69 -5.33 -20.92
C GLU A 50 -15.16 -5.78 -20.74
N ALA A 51 -15.45 -6.47 -19.64
CA ALA A 51 -16.79 -6.90 -19.25
C ALA A 51 -17.64 -5.80 -18.60
N GLY A 52 -17.07 -4.62 -18.34
CA GLY A 52 -17.77 -3.46 -17.77
C GLY A 52 -17.47 -3.16 -16.30
N ALA A 53 -16.51 -3.87 -15.68
CA ALA A 53 -16.01 -3.50 -14.36
C ALA A 53 -15.30 -2.14 -14.43
N THR A 54 -15.42 -1.33 -13.37
CA THR A 54 -14.80 0.01 -13.34
C THR A 54 -13.87 0.14 -12.14
N PRO A 55 -12.54 0.26 -12.34
CA PRO A 55 -11.62 0.52 -11.24
C PRO A 55 -11.81 1.96 -10.74
N SER A 56 -11.89 2.14 -9.42
CA SER A 56 -11.89 3.45 -8.78
C SER A 56 -10.52 3.76 -8.15
N PRO A 57 -9.99 5.00 -8.26
CA PRO A 57 -8.83 5.42 -7.48
C PRO A 57 -8.99 5.22 -5.97
N ASP A 58 -10.22 5.35 -5.45
CA ASP A 58 -10.52 5.16 -4.03
C ASP A 58 -10.30 3.69 -3.57
N ASP A 59 -10.39 2.73 -4.50
CA ASP A 59 -10.16 1.31 -4.20
C ASP A 59 -8.66 0.95 -4.20
N MET A 60 -7.79 1.84 -4.66
CA MET A 60 -6.37 1.54 -4.84
C MET A 60 -5.60 1.48 -3.52
N GLY A 61 -6.12 2.07 -2.44
CA GLY A 61 -5.49 2.02 -1.12
C GLY A 61 -5.22 0.58 -0.68
N GLY A 62 -6.23 -0.28 -0.73
CA GLY A 62 -6.08 -1.70 -0.39
C GLY A 62 -5.11 -2.43 -1.33
N VAL A 63 -5.18 -2.18 -2.64
CA VAL A 63 -4.29 -2.78 -3.64
C VAL A 63 -2.82 -2.42 -3.34
N LEU A 64 -2.55 -1.14 -3.10
CA LEU A 64 -1.22 -0.62 -2.80
C LEU A 64 -0.74 -1.01 -1.39
N GLY A 65 -1.66 -1.21 -0.44
CA GLY A 65 -1.38 -1.75 0.89
C GLY A 65 -0.87 -3.19 0.85
N HIS A 66 -1.26 -3.96 -0.18
CA HIS A 66 -0.72 -5.30 -0.46
C HIS A 66 0.56 -5.28 -1.31
N GLY A 67 1.07 -4.11 -1.69
CA GLY A 67 2.26 -3.96 -2.53
C GLY A 67 2.05 -4.27 -4.01
N GLU A 68 0.79 -4.39 -4.45
CA GLU A 68 0.41 -4.72 -5.83
C GLU A 68 0.53 -3.48 -6.76
N THR A 69 1.73 -2.93 -6.84
CA THR A 69 2.03 -1.67 -7.56
C THR A 69 1.94 -1.80 -9.08
N GLU A 70 2.28 -2.96 -9.64
CA GLU A 70 2.32 -3.19 -11.09
C GLU A 70 0.94 -3.03 -11.74
N ILE A 71 -0.10 -3.58 -11.10
CA ILE A 71 -1.47 -3.44 -11.62
C ILE A 71 -1.96 -1.99 -11.55
N VAL A 72 -1.57 -1.24 -10.51
CA VAL A 72 -1.94 0.17 -10.37
C VAL A 72 -1.22 1.03 -11.41
N GLU A 73 0.07 0.78 -11.67
CA GLU A 73 0.80 1.41 -12.79
C GLU A 73 0.12 1.16 -14.13
N TYR A 74 -0.31 -0.07 -14.39
CA TYR A 74 -1.06 -0.40 -15.58
C TYR A 74 -2.35 0.43 -15.69
N LEU A 75 -3.14 0.51 -14.61
CA LEU A 75 -4.40 1.26 -14.61
C LEU A 75 -4.18 2.76 -14.81
N VAL A 76 -3.15 3.34 -14.19
CA VAL A 76 -2.76 4.74 -14.42
C VAL A 76 -2.36 4.96 -15.88
N SER A 77 -1.56 4.06 -16.46
CA SER A 77 -1.19 4.12 -17.89
C SER A 77 -2.39 3.99 -18.84
N ALA A 78 -3.45 3.32 -18.39
CA ALA A 78 -4.72 3.19 -19.09
C ALA A 78 -5.69 4.36 -18.86
N GLY A 79 -5.26 5.41 -18.15
CA GLY A 79 -6.03 6.64 -17.96
C GLY A 79 -6.74 6.77 -16.62
N MET A 80 -6.51 5.87 -15.66
CA MET A 80 -7.00 6.06 -14.29
C MET A 80 -6.35 7.31 -13.66
N THR A 81 -7.15 8.13 -12.99
CA THR A 81 -6.67 9.33 -12.30
C THR A 81 -5.65 8.97 -11.22
N MET A 82 -4.48 9.61 -11.26
CA MET A 82 -3.46 9.48 -10.23
C MET A 82 -3.71 10.48 -9.09
N THR A 83 -4.02 9.97 -7.91
CA THR A 83 -4.18 10.76 -6.67
C THR A 83 -2.85 10.84 -5.91
N ALA A 84 -2.77 11.71 -4.88
CA ALA A 84 -1.56 11.80 -4.05
C ALA A 84 -1.19 10.44 -3.38
N PRO A 85 -2.14 9.68 -2.79
CA PRO A 85 -1.85 8.33 -2.29
C PRO A 85 -1.27 7.38 -3.33
N ILE A 86 -1.83 7.36 -4.54
CA ILE A 86 -1.34 6.51 -5.64
C ILE A 86 0.08 6.93 -6.03
N ALA A 87 0.32 8.22 -6.26
CA ALA A 87 1.63 8.74 -6.60
C ALA A 87 2.68 8.40 -5.53
N ALA A 88 2.31 8.48 -4.26
CA ALA A 88 3.20 8.19 -3.14
C ALA A 88 3.61 6.71 -3.10
N ALA A 89 2.65 5.78 -3.24
CA ALA A 89 2.92 4.34 -3.26
C ALA A 89 3.80 3.91 -4.45
N LEU A 90 3.56 4.51 -5.61
CA LEU A 90 4.30 4.26 -6.84
C LEU A 90 5.68 4.96 -6.85
N GLY A 91 5.96 5.86 -5.91
CA GLY A 91 7.21 6.61 -5.85
C GLY A 91 7.33 7.68 -6.95
N ARG A 92 6.19 8.24 -7.40
CA ARG A 92 6.10 9.27 -8.45
C ARG A 92 6.45 10.65 -7.91
N THR A 93 7.73 10.83 -7.59
CA THR A 93 8.30 12.08 -7.05
C THR A 93 8.19 13.26 -8.01
N ASP A 94 7.98 13.00 -9.30
CA ASP A 94 7.70 13.98 -10.34
C ASP A 94 6.32 14.64 -10.20
N ALA A 95 5.32 13.89 -9.74
CA ALA A 95 3.92 14.35 -9.69
C ALA A 95 3.40 14.58 -8.26
N LEU A 96 3.93 13.84 -7.28
CA LEU A 96 3.45 13.86 -5.89
C LEU A 96 3.42 15.27 -5.27
N PRO A 97 4.45 16.14 -5.43
CA PRO A 97 4.42 17.47 -4.82
C PRO A 97 3.25 18.34 -5.26
N ASP A 98 2.84 18.25 -6.53
CA ASP A 98 1.72 19.03 -7.05
C ASP A 98 0.38 18.45 -6.56
N LEU A 99 0.26 17.12 -6.51
CA LEU A 99 -0.94 16.46 -5.99
C LEU A 99 -1.18 16.74 -4.51
N LEU A 100 -0.10 16.81 -3.70
CA LEU A 100 -0.19 17.12 -2.27
C LEU A 100 -0.69 18.55 -1.99
N LYS A 101 -0.48 19.52 -2.89
CA LYS A 101 -0.94 20.91 -2.69
C LYS A 101 -2.45 21.05 -2.60
N SER A 102 -3.19 20.18 -3.29
CA SER A 102 -4.66 20.17 -3.31
C SER A 102 -5.27 19.01 -2.52
N ALA A 103 -4.43 18.13 -1.95
CA ALA A 103 -4.88 16.98 -1.20
C ALA A 103 -5.51 17.39 0.13
N SER A 104 -6.56 16.68 0.52
CA SER A 104 -7.10 16.75 1.88
C SER A 104 -6.09 16.18 2.89
N GLN A 105 -6.21 16.56 4.17
CA GLN A 105 -5.36 15.98 5.22
C GLN A 105 -5.45 14.45 5.24
N ARG A 106 -6.65 13.88 5.00
CA ARG A 106 -6.85 12.43 4.91
C ARG A 106 -6.01 11.81 3.80
N GLU A 107 -5.93 12.44 2.64
CA GLU A 107 -5.12 11.95 1.51
C GLU A 107 -3.62 12.14 1.75
N ILE A 108 -3.21 13.22 2.41
CA ILE A 108 -1.80 13.45 2.80
C ILE A 108 -1.36 12.36 3.79
N ASP A 109 -2.21 12.05 4.76
CA ASP A 109 -2.01 10.98 5.72
C ASP A 109 -1.93 9.62 5.01
N GLU A 110 -2.92 9.28 4.18
CA GLU A 110 -2.93 8.02 3.42
C GLU A 110 -1.72 7.89 2.47
N ALA A 111 -1.26 8.99 1.88
CA ALA A 111 -0.04 9.02 1.08
C ALA A 111 1.21 8.65 1.90
N LEU A 112 1.31 9.11 3.15
CA LEU A 112 2.36 8.66 4.07
C LEU A 112 2.27 7.15 4.31
N ASP A 113 1.09 6.63 4.63
CA ASP A 113 0.92 5.20 4.95
C ASP A 113 1.33 4.32 3.77
N LEU A 114 0.86 4.64 2.56
CA LEU A 114 1.20 3.87 1.37
C LEU A 114 2.66 4.02 0.95
N ALA A 115 3.28 5.20 1.11
CA ALA A 115 4.70 5.39 0.87
C ALA A 115 5.56 4.57 1.85
N VAL A 116 5.16 4.50 3.12
CA VAL A 116 5.83 3.67 4.14
C VAL A 116 5.71 2.20 3.77
N ILE A 117 4.50 1.69 3.52
CA ILE A 117 4.24 0.28 3.17
C ILE A 117 5.01 -0.15 1.91
N ASN A 118 5.16 0.75 0.94
CA ASN A 118 5.89 0.50 -0.31
C ASN A 118 7.37 0.93 -0.24
N ASN A 119 7.88 1.28 0.95
CA ASN A 119 9.27 1.68 1.21
C ASN A 119 9.80 2.77 0.25
N ARG A 120 8.97 3.78 -0.04
CA ARG A 120 9.27 4.91 -0.94
C ARG A 120 9.80 6.11 -0.14
N ILE A 121 11.06 6.06 0.27
CA ILE A 121 11.68 7.07 1.16
C ILE A 121 11.42 8.52 0.71
N ASP A 122 11.62 8.83 -0.57
CA ASP A 122 11.42 10.20 -1.06
C ASP A 122 9.96 10.64 -0.97
N ALA A 123 9.01 9.74 -1.24
CA ALA A 123 7.59 10.02 -1.07
C ALA A 123 7.22 10.20 0.41
N VAL A 124 7.83 9.42 1.33
CA VAL A 124 7.68 9.61 2.78
C VAL A 124 8.14 11.01 3.19
N ARG A 125 9.32 11.46 2.70
CA ARG A 125 9.80 12.83 2.95
C ARG A 125 8.81 13.89 2.46
N MET A 126 8.28 13.72 1.25
CA MET A 126 7.31 14.65 0.66
C MET A 126 5.99 14.70 1.43
N ALA A 127 5.45 13.55 1.85
CA ALA A 127 4.21 13.48 2.62
C ALA A 127 4.37 14.10 4.02
N LEU A 128 5.48 13.83 4.72
CA LEU A 128 5.80 14.45 6.01
C LEU A 128 5.97 15.98 5.87
N ALA A 129 6.65 16.44 4.83
CA ALA A 129 6.80 17.87 4.54
C ALA A 129 5.45 18.55 4.21
N ALA A 130 4.49 17.80 3.68
CA ALA A 130 3.11 18.26 3.44
C ALA A 130 2.23 18.23 4.70
N GLY A 131 2.76 17.79 5.85
CA GLY A 131 2.03 17.81 7.13
C GLY A 131 1.34 16.50 7.49
N ALA A 132 1.73 15.36 6.90
CA ALA A 132 1.25 14.06 7.35
C ALA A 132 1.63 13.81 8.82
N ASN A 133 0.71 13.27 9.62
CA ASN A 133 0.97 12.93 11.03
C ASN A 133 1.55 11.51 11.19
N PRO A 134 2.83 11.32 11.55
CA PRO A 134 3.42 9.99 11.65
C PRO A 134 3.06 9.21 12.94
N ASP A 135 2.40 9.84 13.92
CA ASP A 135 1.98 9.24 15.19
C ASP A 135 0.44 9.06 15.24
N ARG A 136 -0.14 8.51 14.17
CA ARG A 136 -1.57 8.17 14.08
C ARG A 136 -1.78 6.72 13.70
N ALA A 137 -3.03 6.24 13.82
CA ALA A 137 -3.44 4.97 13.25
C ALA A 137 -3.35 5.03 11.71
N SER A 138 -2.73 4.01 11.11
CA SER A 138 -2.58 3.89 9.66
C SER A 138 -3.94 3.70 9.00
N SER A 139 -4.19 4.35 7.86
CA SER A 139 -5.44 4.16 7.10
C SER A 139 -5.57 2.74 6.51
N GLN A 140 -4.46 2.06 6.22
CA GLN A 140 -4.46 0.71 5.64
C GLN A 140 -4.54 -0.38 6.71
N HIS A 141 -3.76 -0.24 7.78
CA HIS A 141 -3.73 -1.15 8.93
C HIS A 141 -4.08 -0.37 10.21
N GLY A 142 -5.39 -0.13 10.43
CA GLY A 142 -5.93 0.75 11.48
C GLY A 142 -5.51 0.45 12.91
N HIS A 143 -5.04 -0.76 13.20
CA HIS A 143 -4.53 -1.13 14.51
C HIS A 143 -3.07 -0.71 14.74
N SER A 144 -2.36 -0.29 13.69
CA SER A 144 -0.94 0.00 13.71
C SER A 144 -0.66 1.45 13.36
N GLN A 145 0.56 1.90 13.60
CA GLN A 145 1.04 3.24 13.23
C GLN A 145 2.13 3.14 12.16
N PRO A 146 2.45 4.21 11.41
CA PRO A 146 3.48 4.20 10.37
C PRO A 146 4.80 3.54 10.78
N LEU A 147 5.27 3.75 12.02
CA LEU A 147 6.52 3.16 12.48
C LEU A 147 6.48 1.62 12.61
N HIS A 148 5.31 1.02 12.88
CA HIS A 148 5.13 -0.43 12.87
C HIS A 148 5.30 -1.00 11.47
N GLN A 149 4.70 -0.36 10.46
CA GLN A 149 4.81 -0.75 9.06
C GLN A 149 6.26 -0.59 8.56
N ALA A 150 6.89 0.54 8.90
CA ALA A 150 8.29 0.77 8.60
C ALA A 150 9.23 -0.32 9.14
N ALA A 151 8.90 -0.89 10.31
CA ALA A 151 9.69 -1.92 10.95
C ALA A 151 9.71 -3.27 10.19
N LEU A 152 8.74 -3.48 9.27
CA LEU A 152 8.70 -4.63 8.38
C LEU A 152 9.70 -4.53 7.21
N HIS A 153 10.36 -3.39 7.06
CA HIS A 153 11.45 -3.18 6.10
C HIS A 153 12.80 -3.19 6.81
N ASP A 154 13.86 -3.67 6.16
CA ASP A 154 15.23 -3.56 6.66
C ASP A 154 15.85 -2.16 6.38
N ASN A 155 15.06 -1.10 6.57
CA ASN A 155 15.41 0.26 6.19
C ASN A 155 15.43 1.19 7.41
N VAL A 156 16.60 1.34 8.03
CA VAL A 156 16.80 2.22 9.21
C VAL A 156 16.51 3.69 8.88
N GLU A 157 16.83 4.15 7.67
CA GLU A 157 16.57 5.54 7.26
C GLU A 157 15.08 5.87 7.30
N LEU A 158 14.21 4.92 6.96
CA LEU A 158 12.76 5.08 7.03
C LEU A 158 12.30 5.31 8.48
N LEU A 159 12.84 4.53 9.42
CA LEU A 159 12.51 4.66 10.85
C LEU A 159 12.98 6.01 11.38
N GLU A 160 14.24 6.36 11.12
CA GLU A 160 14.82 7.64 11.55
C GLU A 160 14.01 8.82 11.04
N LEU A 161 13.58 8.76 9.78
CA LEU A 161 12.77 9.80 9.17
C LEU A 161 11.43 9.98 9.88
N LEU A 162 10.70 8.89 10.16
CA LEU A 162 9.43 8.94 10.88
C LEU A 162 9.60 9.44 12.32
N ILE A 163 10.63 8.95 13.03
CA ILE A 163 10.94 9.36 14.41
C ILE A 163 11.28 10.85 14.48
N ALA A 164 12.08 11.35 13.53
CA ALA A 164 12.43 12.76 13.44
C ALA A 164 11.21 13.68 13.24
N HIS A 165 10.09 13.15 12.75
CA HIS A 165 8.84 13.86 12.57
C HIS A 165 7.80 13.55 13.67
N GLY A 166 8.21 12.89 14.76
CA GLY A 166 7.38 12.70 15.94
C GLY A 166 6.76 11.31 16.09
N ALA A 167 7.10 10.33 15.26
CA ALA A 167 6.67 8.96 15.50
C ALA A 167 7.25 8.42 16.81
N ARG A 168 6.40 7.79 17.63
CA ARG A 168 6.82 7.19 18.90
C ARG A 168 7.45 5.82 18.68
N LEU A 169 8.67 5.64 19.19
CA LEU A 169 9.43 4.40 19.09
C LEU A 169 8.80 3.23 19.85
N ASP A 170 8.13 3.56 20.96
CA ASP A 170 7.53 2.65 21.93
C ASP A 170 6.01 2.53 21.78
N ALA A 171 5.46 3.04 20.66
CA ALA A 171 4.08 2.82 20.30
C ALA A 171 3.72 1.33 20.35
N VAL A 172 2.48 1.02 20.74
CA VAL A 172 1.95 -0.34 20.74
C VAL A 172 0.75 -0.40 19.82
N ASP A 173 0.70 -1.43 18.97
CA ASP A 173 -0.45 -1.66 18.11
C ASP A 173 -1.67 -2.12 18.93
N GLU A 174 -2.88 -1.75 18.49
CA GLU A 174 -4.11 -1.94 19.26
C GLU A 174 -4.60 -3.40 19.32
N LEU A 175 -4.21 -4.23 18.36
CA LEU A 175 -4.70 -5.62 18.27
C LEU A 175 -3.87 -6.58 19.12
N TRP A 176 -2.55 -6.42 19.11
CA TRP A 176 -1.62 -7.38 19.71
C TRP A 176 -0.73 -6.77 20.80
N GLY A 177 -0.78 -5.46 20.99
CA GLY A 177 0.12 -4.75 21.91
C GLY A 177 1.58 -4.83 21.49
N GLY A 178 1.87 -5.13 20.21
CA GLY A 178 3.22 -5.24 19.69
C GLY A 178 3.82 -3.86 19.43
N THR A 179 5.08 -3.69 19.79
CA THR A 179 5.85 -2.48 19.44
C THR A 179 6.43 -2.57 18.03
N PRO A 180 6.94 -1.48 17.43
CA PRO A 180 7.71 -1.56 16.18
C PRO A 180 8.84 -2.59 16.24
N LEU A 181 9.54 -2.71 17.38
CA LEU A 181 10.55 -3.76 17.56
C LEU A 181 9.92 -5.17 17.56
N GLY A 182 8.78 -5.34 18.23
CA GLY A 182 8.03 -6.60 18.22
C GLY A 182 7.61 -7.01 16.81
N TRP A 183 7.17 -6.06 15.99
CA TRP A 183 6.83 -6.28 14.58
C TRP A 183 8.06 -6.68 13.75
N ALA A 184 9.19 -5.98 13.91
CA ALA A 184 10.44 -6.33 13.23
C ALA A 184 10.91 -7.75 13.61
N MET A 185 10.83 -8.11 14.89
CA MET A 185 11.18 -9.45 15.37
C MET A 185 10.23 -10.53 14.84
N HIS A 186 8.93 -10.24 14.75
CA HIS A 186 7.94 -11.16 14.18
C HIS A 186 8.16 -11.39 12.67
N ALA A 187 8.53 -10.34 11.93
CA ALA A 187 8.92 -10.47 10.52
C ALA A 187 10.21 -11.31 10.33
N GLY A 188 11.00 -11.49 11.38
CA GLY A 188 12.16 -12.37 11.43
C GLY A 188 13.34 -11.83 10.61
N ALA A 189 13.96 -12.69 9.80
CA ALA A 189 15.18 -12.37 9.04
C ALA A 189 14.99 -11.27 7.96
N LYS A 190 13.79 -10.71 7.82
CA LYS A 190 13.48 -9.67 6.84
C LYS A 190 13.94 -8.26 7.25
N SER A 191 14.23 -8.03 8.54
CA SER A 191 14.57 -6.69 9.08
C SER A 191 15.76 -6.68 10.06
N PRO A 192 16.90 -7.36 9.79
CA PRO A 192 17.99 -7.50 10.77
C PRO A 192 18.63 -6.18 11.24
N LYS A 193 18.83 -5.20 10.34
CA LYS A 193 19.39 -3.88 10.68
C LYS A 193 18.41 -3.08 11.52
N VAL A 194 17.13 -3.13 11.17
CA VAL A 194 16.08 -2.45 11.93
C VAL A 194 15.92 -3.06 13.33
N ILE A 195 15.96 -4.38 13.47
CA ILE A 195 15.96 -5.05 14.78
C ILE A 195 17.14 -4.53 15.62
N ALA A 196 18.36 -4.54 15.08
CA ALA A 196 19.55 -4.08 15.79
C ALA A 196 19.43 -2.60 16.20
N TYR A 197 19.00 -1.74 15.28
CA TYR A 197 18.79 -0.31 15.53
C TYR A 197 17.76 -0.05 16.65
N LEU A 198 16.61 -0.72 16.58
CA LEU A 198 15.54 -0.55 17.57
C LEU A 198 15.96 -1.09 18.95
N GLN A 199 16.68 -2.22 19.00
CA GLN A 199 17.23 -2.76 20.25
C GLN A 199 18.23 -1.80 20.90
N GLU A 200 19.12 -1.19 20.11
CA GLU A 200 20.07 -0.20 20.62
C GLU A 200 19.34 1.03 21.19
N ARG A 201 18.36 1.56 20.45
CA ARG A 201 17.58 2.75 20.85
C ARG A 201 16.69 2.53 22.07
N MET A 202 16.23 1.31 22.33
CA MET A 202 15.38 1.00 23.50
C MET A 202 16.20 0.70 24.76
N ASN A 203 17.48 0.37 24.63
CA ASN A 203 18.36 0.01 25.75
C ASN A 203 19.27 1.16 26.21
N GLY A 204 19.34 2.27 25.47
CA GLY A 204 20.11 3.47 25.81
C GLY A 204 19.23 4.58 26.40
#